data_AF-A0A1C6FDY7-F1
#
_entry.id   AF-A0A1C6FDY7-F1
#
_cell.length_a   1.000
_cell.length_b   1.000
_cell.length_c   1.000
_cell.angle_alpha   90.00
_cell.angle_beta   90.00
_cell.angle_gamma   90.00
#
_symmetry.space_group_name_H-M   'P 1'
#
loop_
_entity.id
_entity.type
_entity.pdbx_description
1 polymer ?
#
loop_
_entity_poly.entity_id
_entity_poly.type
_entity_poly.pdbx_seq_one_letter_code
_entity_poly.pdbx_strand_id
1 'polypeptide(L)'
;MFEQLSMSALGDGQSAYVTRVDGDPAMRRRLLDLGLIPGTRVVCQGHSPAGDPAAYLIRGAVIALRARDAAGITLECDAAALPAGRAVLAGWG
;
A
#
# COMPACT_ATOMS: atom_id res chain seq x y z
N MET A 1 -16.59 -1.69 -7.72
CA MET A 1 -16.48 -0.23 -7.44
C MET A 1 -15.06 -0.03 -6.94
N PHE A 2 -14.29 0.89 -7.51
CA PHE A 2 -12.88 1.05 -7.10
C PHE A 2 -12.80 1.99 -5.91
N GLU A 3 -12.15 1.54 -4.83
CA GLU A 3 -11.96 2.30 -3.60
C GLU A 3 -10.48 2.59 -3.37
N GLN A 4 -10.19 3.78 -2.86
CA GLN A 4 -8.83 4.19 -2.51
C GLN A 4 -8.53 3.93 -1.04
N LEU A 5 -7.32 3.43 -0.78
CA LEU A 5 -6.80 3.23 0.57
C LEU A 5 -5.30 3.56 0.64
N SER A 6 -4.82 3.78 1.86
CA SER A 6 -3.37 3.81 2.12
C SER A 6 -2.79 2.39 2.02
N MET A 7 -1.56 2.24 1.51
CA MET A 7 -0.88 0.93 1.53
C MET A 7 -0.67 0.38 2.95
N SER A 8 -0.52 1.25 3.96
CA SER A 8 -0.46 0.82 5.37
C SER A 8 -1.79 0.25 5.90
N ALA A 9 -2.89 0.45 5.17
CA ALA A 9 -4.18 -0.15 5.48
C ALA A 9 -4.39 -1.53 4.83
N LEU A 10 -3.48 -1.97 3.96
CA LEU A 10 -3.59 -3.26 3.27
C LEU A 10 -3.32 -4.42 4.25
N GLY A 11 -4.33 -5.25 4.50
CA GLY A 11 -4.23 -6.41 5.38
C GLY A 11 -3.49 -7.58 4.75
N ASP A 12 -3.09 -8.55 5.58
CA ASP A 12 -2.36 -9.74 5.14
C ASP A 12 -3.10 -10.51 4.04
N GLY A 13 -2.37 -10.89 3.00
CA GLY A 13 -2.91 -11.58 1.81
C GLY A 13 -3.66 -10.68 0.84
N GLN A 14 -3.96 -9.43 1.20
CA GLN A 14 -4.66 -8.51 0.31
C GLN A 14 -3.74 -7.92 -0.75
N SER A 15 -4.34 -7.53 -1.88
CA SER A 15 -3.64 -6.87 -2.97
C SER A 15 -4.41 -5.70 -3.54
N ALA A 16 -3.68 -4.68 -3.97
CA ALA A 16 -4.22 -3.48 -4.59
C ALA A 16 -3.20 -2.90 -5.58
N TYR A 17 -3.61 -1.91 -6.37
CA TYR A 17 -2.76 -1.26 -7.36
C TYR A 17 -2.36 0.13 -6.87
N VAL A 18 -1.09 0.49 -7.04
CA VAL A 18 -0.62 1.83 -6.69
C VAL A 18 -1.27 2.86 -7.61
N THR A 19 -1.78 3.95 -7.02
CA THR A 19 -2.26 5.12 -7.77
C THR A 19 -1.36 6.33 -7.56
N ARG A 20 -0.77 6.47 -6.37
CA ARG A 20 0.10 7.61 -6.04
C ARG A 20 1.16 7.23 -5.01
N VAL A 21 2.35 7.84 -5.13
CA VAL A 21 3.46 7.69 -4.19
C VAL A 21 3.94 9.06 -3.75
N ASP A 22 3.60 9.41 -2.51
CA ASP A 22 3.96 10.64 -1.81
C ASP A 22 4.86 10.35 -0.60
N GLY A 23 5.25 11.40 0.11
CA GLY A 23 6.10 11.33 1.30
C GLY A 23 7.39 12.12 1.14
N ASP A 24 8.36 11.84 2.02
CA ASP A 24 9.68 12.48 1.98
C ASP A 24 10.34 12.30 0.58
N PRO A 25 10.93 13.35 -0.03
CA PRO A 25 11.49 13.27 -1.37
C PRO A 25 12.53 12.16 -1.57
N ALA A 26 13.39 11.92 -0.57
CA ALA A 26 14.42 10.89 -0.64
C ALA A 26 13.79 9.49 -0.54
N MET A 27 12.80 9.32 0.34
CA MET A 27 12.06 8.05 0.44
C MET A 27 11.26 7.77 -0.82
N ARG A 28 10.49 8.76 -1.31
CA ARG A 28 9.72 8.67 -2.56
C ARG A 28 10.61 8.25 -3.72
N ARG A 29 11.80 8.84 -3.86
CA ARG A 29 12.74 8.46 -4.92
C ARG A 29 13.14 6.99 -4.84
N ARG A 30 13.52 6.51 -3.65
CA ARG A 30 13.88 5.10 -3.42
C ARG A 30 12.73 4.16 -3.76
N LEU A 31 11.50 4.48 -3.36
CA LEU A 31 10.32 3.67 -3.65
C LEU A 31 10.06 3.59 -5.16
N LEU A 32 10.20 4.70 -5.88
CA LEU A 32 10.09 4.73 -7.34
C LEU A 32 11.20 3.90 -8.01
N ASP A 33 12.44 4.01 -7.53
CA ASP A 33 13.57 3.21 -8.04
C ASP A 33 13.38 1.70 -7.79
N LEU A 34 12.67 1.31 -6.73
CA LEU A 34 12.25 -0.07 -6.44
C LEU A 34 11.05 -0.54 -7.29
N GLY A 35 10.50 0.34 -8.12
CA GLY A 35 9.38 0.02 -9.01
C GLY A 35 8.00 0.10 -8.35
N LEU A 36 7.89 0.75 -7.20
CA LEU A 36 6.62 1.16 -6.62
C LEU A 36 6.15 2.44 -7.34
N ILE A 37 5.47 2.26 -8.47
CA ILE A 37 4.97 3.32 -9.35
C ILE A 37 3.47 3.10 -9.62
N PRO A 38 2.72 4.10 -10.11
CA PRO A 38 1.33 3.91 -10.48
C PRO A 38 1.11 2.73 -11.43
N GLY A 39 0.09 1.92 -11.16
CA GLY A 39 -0.20 0.67 -11.87
C GLY A 39 0.55 -0.57 -11.33
N THR A 40 1.53 -0.41 -10.42
CA THR A 40 2.18 -1.55 -9.80
C THR A 40 1.22 -2.27 -8.85
N ARG A 41 1.03 -3.58 -9.05
CA ARG A 41 0.32 -4.44 -8.10
C ARG A 41 1.19 -4.66 -6.86
N VAL A 42 0.60 -4.46 -5.69
CA VAL A 42 1.21 -4.69 -4.38
C VAL A 42 0.40 -5.78 -3.67
N VAL A 43 1.09 -6.71 -3.00
CA VAL A 43 0.46 -7.71 -2.12
C VAL A 43 1.08 -7.59 -0.73
N CYS A 44 0.26 -7.46 0.31
CA CYS A 44 0.75 -7.54 1.68
C CYS A 44 0.97 -9.01 2.04
N GLN A 45 2.23 -9.39 2.30
CA GLN A 45 2.62 -10.74 2.64
C GLN A 45 2.48 -11.03 4.14
N GLY A 46 2.47 -9.98 4.97
CA GLY A 46 2.41 -10.14 6.41
C GLY A 46 2.87 -8.88 7.15
N HIS A 47 2.28 -8.63 8.32
CA HIS A 47 2.81 -7.67 9.28
C HIS A 47 3.80 -8.35 10.23
N SER A 48 4.80 -7.60 10.70
CA SER A 48 5.64 -8.00 11.83
C SER A 48 4.76 -8.38 13.04
N PRO A 49 5.18 -9.35 13.89
CA PRO A 49 4.46 -9.68 15.12
C PRO A 49 4.24 -8.47 16.05
N ALA A 50 5.12 -7.46 15.98
CA ALA A 50 5.00 -6.21 16.73
C ALA A 50 4.13 -5.13 16.04
N GLY A 51 3.55 -5.44 14.87
CA GLY A 51 2.69 -4.56 14.09
C GLY A 51 3.38 -3.66 13.05
N ASP A 52 4.70 -3.44 13.15
CA ASP A 52 5.53 -2.67 12.21
C ASP A 52 6.93 -3.29 12.09
N PRO A 53 7.55 -3.39 10.89
CA PRO A 53 7.04 -3.09 9.55
C PRO A 53 6.12 -4.16 8.96
N ALA A 54 5.57 -3.89 7.77
CA ALA A 54 4.86 -4.87 6.95
C ALA A 54 5.68 -5.25 5.71
N ALA A 55 5.54 -6.49 5.24
CA ALA A 55 6.21 -7.03 4.07
C ALA A 55 5.31 -6.96 2.84
N TYR A 56 5.80 -6.34 1.76
CA TYR A 56 5.05 -6.14 0.53
C TYR A 56 5.74 -6.79 -0.67
N LEU A 57 5.01 -7.60 -1.44
CA LEU A 57 5.48 -8.11 -2.72
C LEU A 57 5.26 -7.03 -3.80
N ILE A 58 6.35 -6.52 -4.35
CA ILE A 58 6.39 -5.46 -5.35
C ILE A 58 7.29 -5.95 -6.49
N ARG A 59 6.71 -6.15 -7.68
CA ARG A 59 7.43 -6.60 -8.90
C ARG A 59 8.36 -7.81 -8.68
N GLY A 60 7.94 -8.78 -7.85
CA GLY A 60 8.71 -10.00 -7.58
C GLY A 60 9.73 -9.89 -6.45
N ALA A 61 9.91 -8.71 -5.85
CA ALA A 61 10.72 -8.51 -4.65
C ALA A 61 9.83 -8.31 -3.42
N VAL A 62 10.23 -8.89 -2.29
CA VAL A 62 9.58 -8.63 -0.99
C VAL A 62 10.32 -7.50 -0.30
N ILE A 63 9.61 -6.42 -0.01
CA ILE A 63 10.16 -5.21 0.60
C ILE A 63 9.45 -4.97 1.92
N ALA A 64 10.21 -4.89 3.01
CA ALA A 64 9.69 -4.50 4.31
C ALA A 64 9.62 -2.97 4.40
N LEU A 65 8.43 -2.42 4.62
CA LEU A 65 8.20 -0.97 4.75
C LEU A 65 7.52 -0.66 6.07
N ARG A 66 7.96 0.42 6.71
CA ARG A 66 7.31 0.89 7.93
C ARG A 66 5.97 1.53 7.61
N ALA A 67 5.05 1.48 8.56
CA ALA A 67 3.72 2.06 8.43
C ALA A 67 3.75 3.54 8.03
N ARG A 68 4.71 4.33 8.54
CA ARG A 68 4.88 5.74 8.19
C ARG A 68 5.29 5.97 6.72
N ASP A 69 6.09 5.06 6.16
CA ASP A 69 6.56 5.16 4.78
C ASP A 69 5.45 4.65 3.85
N ALA A 70 4.76 3.57 4.26
CA ALA A 70 3.60 3.01 3.57
C ALA A 70 2.38 3.95 3.55
N ALA A 71 2.24 4.83 4.55
CA ALA A 71 1.13 5.78 4.65
C ALA A 71 1.11 6.83 3.53
N GLY A 72 2.27 7.10 2.90
CA GLY A 72 2.38 8.01 1.76
C GLY A 72 1.97 7.40 0.42
N ILE A 73 1.62 6.11 0.38
CA ILE A 73 1.29 5.41 -0.86
C ILE A 73 -0.21 5.17 -0.91
N THR A 74 -0.85 5.73 -1.95
CA THR A 74 -2.27 5.51 -2.22
C THR A 74 -2.42 4.34 -3.16
N LEU A 75 -3.34 3.42 -2.83
CA LEU A 75 -3.70 2.27 -3.62
C LEU A 75 -5.17 2.35 -4.02
N GLU A 76 -5.52 1.65 -5.10
CA GLU A 76 -6.90 1.34 -5.48
C GLU A 76 -7.12 -0.17 -5.48
N CYS A 77 -8.29 -0.59 -5.00
CA CYS A 77 -8.72 -1.98 -5.06
C CYS A 77 -10.20 -2.06 -5.43
N ASP A 78 -10.65 -3.23 -5.88
CA ASP A 78 -12.07 -3.49 -6.04
C ASP A 78 -12.71 -3.69 -4.66
N ALA A 79 -13.79 -2.95 -4.38
CA ALA A 79 -14.51 -2.97 -3.11
C ALA A 79 -14.94 -4.38 -2.67
N ALA A 80 -15.14 -5.31 -3.61
CA ALA A 80 -15.45 -6.70 -3.32
C ALA A 80 -14.31 -7.47 -2.61
N ALA A 81 -13.09 -6.93 -2.62
CA ALA A 81 -11.90 -7.55 -2.00
C ALA A 81 -11.52 -6.95 -0.63
N LEU A 82 -12.27 -5.95 -0.13
CA LEU A 82 -12.06 -5.35 1.18
C LEU A 82 -12.77 -6.15 2.28
N PRO A 83 -12.15 -6.38 3.45
CA PRO A 83 -12.83 -7.00 4.58
C PRO A 83 -13.75 -5.94 5.21
N ALA A 84 -14.96 -6.34 5.57
CA ALA A 84 -15.92 -5.44 6.21
C ALA A 84 -15.33 -4.84 7.50
N GLY A 85 -15.09 -3.53 7.54
CA GLY A 85 -14.76 -2.79 8.77
C GLY A 85 -13.57 -1.83 8.77
N ARG A 86 -12.96 -1.49 7.62
CA ARG A 86 -11.79 -0.58 7.59
C ARG A 86 -12.12 0.77 6.97
N ALA A 87 -11.68 1.85 7.63
CA ALA A 87 -11.96 3.24 7.25
C ALA A 87 -11.42 3.54 5.84
N VAL A 88 -12.35 3.68 4.90
CA VAL A 88 -12.11 4.19 3.55
C VAL A 88 -11.83 5.68 3.67
N LEU A 89 -10.76 6.16 3.02
CA LEU A 89 -10.58 7.59 2.81
C LEU A 89 -11.60 8.03 1.76
N ALA A 90 -12.87 8.13 2.17
CA ALA A 90 -13.95 8.63 1.34
C ALA A 90 -13.58 10.06 0.92
N GLY A 91 -13.48 10.23 -0.40
CA GLY A 91 -13.11 11.47 -1.06
C GLY A 91 -14.01 12.63 -0.63
N TRP A 92 -13.37 13.78 -0.46
CA TRP A 92 -14.01 15.07 -0.28
C TRP A 92 -14.72 15.44 -1.58
N GLY A 93 -15.91 16.04 -1.45
CA GLY A 93 -16.72 16.56 -2.56
C GLY A 93 -16.15 17.81 -3.21
#